data_AF-A0A4V6ACF7-F1
#
_entry.id   AF-A0A4V6ACF7-F1
#
_cell.length_a   1.000
_cell.length_b   1.000
_cell.length_c   1.000
_cell.angle_alpha   90.00
_cell.angle_beta   90.00
_cell.angle_gamma   90.00
#
_symmetry.space_group_name_H-M   'P 1'
#
loop_
_entity.id
_entity.type
_entity.pdbx_description
1 polymer ?
#
loop_
_entity_poly.entity_id
_entity_poly.type
_entity_poly.pdbx_seq_one_letter_code
_entity_poly.pdbx_strand_id
1 'polypeptide(L)'
;MTVKLKVKGKLKVLWVSNRENAEEDDDDDEDEDTPPPEMAATARTVCAPAPLIPIIADADTSGGNALNVQRTVKDLIAASVAGCFLEDQTWPKKCGHVRGKQVIPAEDHAAKIASARDAAGDSDFFLVARTDARATSAKTGLSDAISRANL
;
A
#
# COMPACT_ATOMS: atom_id res chain seq x y z
N MET A 1 5.84 -13.28 -3.32
CA MET A 1 4.73 -12.60 -2.61
C MET A 1 4.33 -13.45 -1.42
N THR A 2 4.32 -12.87 -0.21
CA THR A 2 4.07 -13.63 1.03
C THR A 2 2.79 -13.20 1.67
N VAL A 3 2.08 -14.20 2.19
CA VAL A 3 0.92 -13.99 3.04
C VAL A 3 1.35 -14.21 4.48
N LYS A 4 1.28 -13.16 5.31
CA LYS A 4 1.59 -13.26 6.74
C LYS A 4 0.29 -13.15 7.53
N LEU A 5 -0.08 -14.24 8.20
CA LEU A 5 -1.18 -14.23 9.15
C LEU A 5 -0.73 -13.54 10.44
N LYS A 6 -1.40 -12.45 10.82
CA LYS A 6 -1.21 -11.82 12.12
C LYS A 6 -2.43 -12.10 12.99
N VAL A 7 -2.19 -12.70 14.16
CA VAL A 7 -3.22 -12.99 15.16
C VAL A 7 -2.91 -12.18 16.43
N LYS A 8 -3.90 -11.39 16.90
CA LYS A 8 -3.83 -10.72 18.20
C LYS A 8 -5.16 -10.89 18.93
N GLY A 9 -5.19 -11.79 19.90
CA GLY A 9 -6.43 -12.19 20.56
C GLY A 9 -7.41 -12.84 19.57
N LYS A 10 -8.63 -12.30 19.46
CA LYS A 10 -9.65 -12.78 18.50
C LYS A 10 -9.49 -12.19 17.09
N LEU A 11 -8.68 -11.14 16.91
CA LEU A 11 -8.49 -10.50 15.61
C LEU A 11 -7.51 -11.31 14.76
N LYS A 12 -7.93 -11.61 13.53
CA LYS A 12 -7.12 -12.24 12.49
C LYS A 12 -7.15 -11.34 11.26
N VAL A 13 -5.97 -10.88 10.83
CA VAL A 13 -5.80 -10.14 9.57
C VAL A 13 -4.67 -10.80 8.81
N LEU A 14 -4.85 -10.96 7.52
CA LEU A 14 -3.80 -11.39 6.61
C LEU A 14 -3.24 -10.15 5.93
N TRP A 15 -1.93 -9.97 6.08
CA TRP A 15 -1.18 -8.98 5.33
C TRP A 15 -0.56 -9.66 4.13
N VAL A 16 -0.77 -9.07 2.96
CA VAL A 16 -0.16 -9.57 1.72
C VAL A 16 0.93 -8.61 1.30
N SER A 17 2.17 -9.10 1.36
CA SER A 17 3.39 -8.34 1.11
C SER A 17 4.04 -8.82 -0.17
N ASN A 18 4.49 -7.88 -0.99
CA ASN A 18 5.31 -8.19 -2.15
C ASN A 18 6.71 -8.72 -1.75
N ARG A 19 7.18 -8.45 -0.50
CA ARG A 19 8.45 -8.97 0.06
C ARG A 19 8.29 -10.20 0.97
N GLU A 20 9.19 -11.18 0.82
CA GLU A 20 9.30 -12.40 1.63
C GLU A 20 10.00 -12.19 2.98
N ASN A 21 11.22 -11.62 2.96
CA ASN A 21 12.01 -11.34 4.15
C ASN A 21 12.64 -9.95 4.04
N ALA A 22 12.47 -9.12 5.06
CA ALA A 22 13.28 -7.92 5.25
C ALA A 22 14.53 -8.36 6.00
N GLU A 23 15.52 -8.92 5.29
CA GLU A 23 16.88 -8.93 5.79
C GLU A 23 17.52 -7.58 5.41
N GLU A 24 18.20 -6.98 6.38
CA GLU A 24 18.79 -5.64 6.34
C GLU A 24 19.95 -5.58 5.32
N ASP A 25 20.09 -4.40 4.71
CA ASP A 25 21.31 -3.87 4.08
C ASP A 25 21.67 -4.28 2.62
N ASP A 26 20.70 -4.41 1.72
CA ASP A 26 20.99 -4.25 0.28
C ASP A 26 20.59 -2.84 -0.19
N ASP A 27 21.60 -1.96 -0.34
CA ASP A 27 21.46 -0.58 -0.82
C ASP A 27 20.99 -0.49 -2.30
N ASP A 28 20.95 -1.62 -3.01
CA ASP A 28 20.61 -1.77 -4.43
C ASP A 28 19.21 -2.37 -4.67
N ASP A 29 18.33 -2.38 -3.67
CA ASP A 29 16.95 -2.88 -3.79
C ASP A 29 16.14 -2.06 -4.85
N GLU A 30 16.13 -2.54 -6.10
CA GLU A 30 15.21 -2.15 -7.18
C GLU A 30 13.84 -2.79 -6.94
N ASP A 31 13.23 -2.44 -5.82
CA ASP A 31 11.97 -3.03 -5.36
C ASP A 31 10.83 -2.57 -6.29
N GLU A 32 10.66 -3.24 -7.42
CA GLU A 32 9.71 -2.86 -8.48
C GLU A 32 8.28 -2.82 -7.91
N ASP A 33 7.57 -1.76 -8.24
CA ASP A 33 6.17 -1.58 -7.84
C ASP A 33 5.32 -2.61 -8.60
N THR A 34 4.46 -3.33 -7.88
CA THR A 34 3.73 -4.45 -8.49
C THR A 34 2.66 -3.92 -9.43
N PRO A 35 2.65 -4.35 -10.71
CA PRO A 35 1.62 -3.92 -11.64
C PRO A 35 0.22 -4.24 -11.09
N PRO A 36 -0.73 -3.27 -11.11
CA PRO A 36 -2.07 -3.47 -10.55
C PRO A 36 -2.79 -4.77 -10.96
N PRO A 37 -2.70 -5.23 -12.23
CA PRO A 37 -3.32 -6.50 -12.63
C PRO A 37 -2.76 -7.72 -11.88
N GLU A 38 -1.46 -7.77 -11.64
CA GLU A 38 -0.78 -8.89 -10.96
C GLU A 38 -1.10 -8.91 -9.47
N MET A 39 -1.17 -7.72 -8.85
CA MET A 39 -1.62 -7.55 -7.48
C MET A 39 -3.05 -8.07 -7.28
N ALA A 40 -3.98 -7.70 -8.17
CA ALA A 40 -5.36 -8.17 -8.09
C ALA A 40 -5.49 -9.67 -8.34
N ALA A 41 -4.70 -10.23 -9.26
CA ALA A 41 -4.67 -11.68 -9.51
C ALA A 41 -4.21 -12.43 -8.26
N THR A 42 -3.16 -11.95 -7.60
CA THR A 42 -2.67 -12.61 -6.39
C THR A 42 -3.63 -12.43 -5.22
N ALA A 43 -4.24 -11.25 -5.07
CA ALA A 43 -5.26 -11.01 -4.05
C ALA A 43 -6.41 -12.02 -4.15
N ARG A 44 -6.89 -12.34 -5.36
CA ARG A 44 -7.92 -13.38 -5.57
C ARG A 44 -7.48 -14.74 -5.07
N THR A 45 -6.25 -15.16 -5.38
CA THR A 45 -5.68 -16.43 -4.94
C THR A 45 -5.58 -16.53 -3.42
N VAL A 46 -5.28 -15.42 -2.74
CA VAL A 46 -5.17 -15.37 -1.27
C VAL A 46 -6.53 -15.28 -0.57
N CYS A 47 -7.48 -14.53 -1.12
CA CYS A 47 -8.80 -14.35 -0.52
C CYS A 47 -9.68 -15.60 -0.65
N ALA A 48 -9.61 -16.31 -1.78
CA ALA A 48 -10.45 -17.48 -2.05
C ALA A 48 -10.42 -18.57 -0.95
N PRO A 49 -9.25 -19.00 -0.41
CA PRO A 49 -9.20 -20.02 0.65
C PRO A 49 -9.53 -19.49 2.06
N ALA A 50 -9.64 -18.18 2.26
CA ALA A 50 -9.81 -17.56 3.58
C ALA A 50 -10.98 -16.55 3.65
N PRO A 51 -12.21 -16.92 3.25
CA PRO A 51 -13.32 -15.98 3.02
C PRO A 51 -13.83 -15.25 4.27
N LEU A 52 -13.44 -15.71 5.47
CA LEU A 52 -13.84 -15.11 6.75
C LEU A 52 -12.74 -14.29 7.42
N ILE A 53 -11.56 -14.21 6.80
CA ILE A 53 -10.42 -13.46 7.35
C ILE A 53 -10.24 -12.20 6.50
N PRO A 54 -10.40 -11.00 7.09
CA PRO A 54 -10.14 -9.77 6.35
C PRO A 54 -8.67 -9.72 5.90
N ILE A 55 -8.49 -9.49 4.61
CA ILE A 55 -7.18 -9.34 3.98
C ILE A 55 -6.96 -7.86 3.68
N ILE A 56 -5.80 -7.34 4.08
CA ILE A 56 -5.34 -6.01 3.71
C ILE A 56 -4.16 -6.17 2.76
N ALA A 57 -4.29 -5.58 1.57
CA ALA A 57 -3.26 -5.63 0.54
C ALA A 57 -2.28 -4.46 0.67
N ASP A 58 -1.00 -4.71 0.43
CA ASP A 58 -0.04 -3.66 0.09
C ASP A 58 -0.25 -3.27 -1.38
N ALA A 59 -0.73 -2.04 -1.63
CA ALA A 59 -1.05 -1.57 -2.97
C ALA A 59 0.04 -0.68 -3.58
N ASP A 60 1.24 -0.67 -2.96
CA ASP A 60 2.40 0.13 -3.39
C ASP A 60 1.96 1.57 -3.72
N THR A 61 2.43 2.14 -4.84
CA THR A 61 1.92 3.43 -5.32
C THR A 61 0.76 3.27 -6.31
N SER A 62 0.35 2.03 -6.60
CA SER A 62 -0.72 1.65 -7.52
C SER A 62 -0.53 2.23 -8.93
N GLY A 63 0.67 2.11 -9.50
CA GLY A 63 0.93 2.62 -10.85
C GLY A 63 1.06 4.14 -10.93
N GLY A 64 1.34 4.82 -9.81
CA GLY A 64 1.70 6.24 -9.73
C GLY A 64 0.53 7.23 -9.79
N ASN A 65 -0.43 7.07 -10.70
CA ASN A 65 -1.47 8.07 -10.97
C ASN A 65 -2.87 7.74 -10.39
N ALA A 66 -3.74 8.74 -10.33
CA ALA A 66 -5.07 8.62 -9.73
C ALA A 66 -6.02 7.64 -10.46
N LEU A 67 -5.92 7.49 -11.79
CA LEU A 67 -6.75 6.57 -12.57
C LEU A 67 -6.37 5.11 -12.29
N ASN A 68 -5.07 4.83 -12.22
CA ASN A 68 -4.56 3.52 -11.84
C ASN A 68 -5.02 3.17 -10.42
N VAL A 69 -4.96 4.12 -9.47
CA VAL A 69 -5.51 3.94 -8.12
C VAL A 69 -6.99 3.53 -8.14
N GLN A 70 -7.85 4.21 -8.91
CA GLN A 70 -9.27 3.83 -8.97
C GLN A 70 -9.47 2.40 -9.47
N ARG A 71 -8.71 2.03 -10.51
CA ARG A 71 -8.75 0.68 -11.06
C ARG A 71 -8.29 -0.34 -10.03
N THR A 72 -7.15 -0.10 -9.37
CA THR A 72 -6.61 -0.98 -8.33
C THR A 72 -7.63 -1.20 -7.21
N VAL A 73 -8.24 -0.14 -6.68
CA VAL A 73 -9.25 -0.25 -5.61
C VAL A 73 -10.44 -1.10 -6.05
N LYS A 74 -10.98 -0.86 -7.24
CA LYS A 74 -12.10 -1.66 -7.78
C LYS A 74 -11.71 -3.13 -7.97
N ASP A 75 -10.51 -3.38 -8.49
CA ASP A 75 -10.00 -4.73 -8.72
C ASP A 75 -9.76 -5.48 -7.40
N LEU A 76 -9.27 -4.80 -6.35
CA LEU A 76 -9.10 -5.36 -5.01
C LEU A 76 -10.43 -5.67 -4.32
N ILE A 77 -11.41 -4.76 -4.40
CA ILE A 77 -12.77 -5.00 -3.90
C ILE A 77 -13.38 -6.21 -4.60
N ALA A 78 -13.26 -6.29 -5.93
CA ALA A 78 -13.73 -7.45 -6.71
C ALA A 78 -13.00 -8.75 -6.35
N ALA A 79 -11.78 -8.65 -5.81
CA ALA A 79 -11.01 -9.78 -5.28
C ALA A 79 -11.37 -10.14 -3.83
N SER A 80 -12.37 -9.50 -3.22
CA SER A 80 -12.77 -9.68 -1.81
C SER A 80 -11.71 -9.24 -0.78
N VAL A 81 -10.83 -8.32 -1.17
CA VAL A 81 -9.90 -7.67 -0.25
C VAL A 81 -10.67 -6.68 0.63
N ALA A 82 -10.38 -6.68 1.94
CA ALA A 82 -11.07 -5.83 2.92
C ALA A 82 -10.48 -4.42 3.01
N GLY A 83 -9.26 -4.20 2.51
CA GLY A 83 -8.63 -2.89 2.52
C GLY A 83 -7.25 -2.88 1.86
N CYS A 84 -6.65 -1.71 1.73
CA CYS A 84 -5.28 -1.61 1.24
C CYS A 84 -4.48 -0.46 1.87
N PHE A 85 -3.16 -0.57 1.75
CA PHE A 85 -2.21 0.53 1.98
C PHE A 85 -1.82 1.14 0.65
N LEU A 86 -1.86 2.46 0.56
CA LEU A 86 -1.47 3.22 -0.63
C LEU A 86 -0.40 4.25 -0.23
N GLU A 87 0.79 4.17 -0.81
CA GLU A 87 1.95 5.00 -0.42
C GLU A 87 2.23 6.22 -1.32
N ASP A 88 2.92 7.20 -0.74
CA ASP A 88 3.27 8.49 -1.35
C ASP A 88 4.65 8.52 -2.01
N GLN A 89 5.29 7.36 -2.21
CA GLN A 89 6.56 7.29 -2.91
C GLN A 89 6.40 7.72 -4.38
N THR A 90 7.47 8.28 -4.95
CA THR A 90 7.57 8.47 -6.40
C THR A 90 7.59 7.11 -7.09
N TRP A 91 6.93 7.00 -8.25
CA TRP A 91 7.01 5.79 -9.07
C TRP A 91 8.34 5.73 -9.85
N PRO A 92 9.01 4.56 -9.94
CA PRO A 92 8.73 3.33 -9.18
C PRO A 92 9.16 3.46 -7.72
N LYS A 93 8.42 2.80 -6.82
CA LYS A 93 8.71 2.83 -5.38
C LYS A 93 10.03 2.12 -5.04
N LYS A 94 10.52 2.38 -3.83
CA LYS A 94 11.58 1.58 -3.20
C LYS A 94 11.07 0.96 -1.92
N CYS A 95 11.76 -0.06 -1.41
CA CYS A 95 11.39 -0.67 -0.14
C CYS A 95 11.45 0.35 1.02
N GLY A 96 10.50 0.27 1.95
CA GLY A 96 10.39 1.19 3.10
C GLY A 96 11.61 1.22 4.04
N HIS A 97 12.51 0.26 3.98
CA HIS A 97 13.72 0.21 4.80
C HIS A 97 14.99 0.72 4.08
N VAL A 98 14.90 0.98 2.78
CA VAL A 98 16.04 1.38 1.94
C VAL A 98 16.20 2.91 1.94
N ARG A 99 17.43 3.37 1.75
CA ARG A 99 17.76 4.80 1.65
C ARG A 99 17.38 5.39 0.28
N GLY A 100 17.34 6.72 0.21
CA GLY A 100 17.13 7.43 -1.07
C GLY A 100 15.71 7.31 -1.63
N LYS A 101 14.72 7.04 -0.77
CA LYS A 101 13.31 7.17 -1.12
C LYS A 101 12.97 8.63 -1.43
N GLN A 102 12.09 8.81 -2.39
CA GLN A 102 11.48 10.10 -2.71
C GLN A 102 9.97 9.97 -2.61
N VAL A 103 9.32 11.05 -2.21
CA VAL A 103 7.86 11.11 -2.10
C VAL A 103 7.33 12.21 -3.00
N ILE A 104 6.13 12.01 -3.52
CA ILE A 104 5.41 13.01 -4.30
C ILE A 104 4.96 14.18 -3.39
N PRO A 105 4.54 15.32 -3.97
CA PRO A 105 3.87 16.38 -3.21
C PRO A 105 2.72 15.83 -2.37
N ALA A 106 2.52 16.38 -1.16
CA ALA A 106 1.53 15.86 -0.21
C ALA A 106 0.10 15.93 -0.80
N GLU A 107 -0.19 17.00 -1.52
CA GLU A 107 -1.46 17.27 -2.17
C GLU A 107 -1.74 16.27 -3.30
N ASP A 108 -0.70 15.84 -4.03
CA ASP A 108 -0.83 14.82 -5.07
C ASP A 108 -1.19 13.46 -4.45
N HIS A 109 -0.58 13.12 -3.30
CA HIS A 109 -0.95 11.90 -2.58
C HIS A 109 -2.36 12.00 -1.99
N ALA A 110 -2.74 13.12 -1.39
CA ALA A 110 -4.10 13.35 -0.91
C ALA A 110 -5.14 13.21 -2.04
N ALA A 111 -4.83 13.72 -3.24
CA ALA A 111 -5.68 13.53 -4.42
C ALA A 111 -5.80 12.05 -4.82
N LYS A 112 -4.73 11.26 -4.71
CA LYS A 112 -4.79 9.80 -4.91
C LYS A 112 -5.65 9.12 -3.84
N ILE A 113 -5.55 9.51 -2.57
CA ILE A 113 -6.38 8.98 -1.48
C ILE A 113 -7.85 9.32 -1.72
N ALA A 114 -8.17 10.55 -2.12
CA ALA A 114 -9.53 10.95 -2.49
C ALA A 114 -10.06 10.09 -3.66
N SER A 115 -9.25 9.90 -4.70
CA SER A 115 -9.59 9.04 -5.84
C SER A 115 -9.85 7.57 -5.43
N ALA A 116 -9.05 7.03 -4.51
CA ALA A 116 -9.27 5.71 -3.93
C ALA A 116 -10.60 5.64 -3.16
N ARG A 117 -10.90 6.67 -2.35
CA ARG A 117 -12.14 6.75 -1.59
C ARG A 117 -13.37 6.82 -2.49
N ASP A 118 -13.30 7.61 -3.56
CA ASP A 118 -14.36 7.71 -4.57
C ASP A 118 -14.59 6.36 -5.27
N ALA A 119 -13.50 5.66 -5.60
CA ALA A 119 -13.58 4.33 -6.22
C ALA A 119 -14.15 3.26 -5.29
N ALA A 120 -13.90 3.35 -3.98
CA ALA A 120 -14.46 2.45 -2.98
C ALA A 120 -15.97 2.67 -2.80
N GLY A 121 -16.45 3.91 -2.93
CA GLY A 121 -17.87 4.26 -2.80
C GLY A 121 -18.44 3.84 -1.43
N ASP A 122 -19.52 3.08 -1.46
CA ASP A 122 -20.20 2.53 -0.27
C ASP A 122 -19.67 1.16 0.18
N SER A 123 -18.63 0.65 -0.48
CA SER A 123 -18.01 -0.62 -0.09
C SER A 123 -17.40 -0.51 1.31
N ASP A 124 -17.53 -1.57 2.12
CA ASP A 124 -16.83 -1.70 3.40
C ASP A 124 -15.33 -2.00 3.14
N PHE A 125 -14.61 -0.98 2.67
CA PHE A 125 -13.23 -1.07 2.24
C PHE A 125 -12.35 -0.13 3.06
N PHE A 126 -11.41 -0.72 3.80
CA PHE A 126 -10.53 0.00 4.71
C PHE A 126 -9.31 0.57 3.97
N LEU A 127 -9.28 1.89 3.78
CA LEU A 127 -8.17 2.57 3.10
C LEU A 127 -7.15 3.11 4.10
N VAL A 128 -5.87 2.78 3.88
CA VAL A 128 -4.75 3.29 4.67
C VAL A 128 -3.82 4.13 3.80
N ALA A 129 -3.74 5.42 4.10
CA ALA A 129 -2.73 6.30 3.52
C ALA A 129 -1.39 6.08 4.24
N ARG A 130 -0.38 5.61 3.52
CA ARG A 130 0.98 5.42 4.03
C ARG A 130 1.87 6.56 3.52
N THR A 131 2.69 7.13 4.41
CA THR A 131 3.72 8.10 4.03
C THR A 131 5.12 7.58 4.34
N ASP A 132 6.02 7.70 3.37
CA ASP A 132 7.44 7.34 3.48
C ASP A 132 8.34 8.57 3.73
N ALA A 133 7.74 9.76 3.91
CA ALA A 133 8.42 11.04 4.11
C ALA A 133 9.36 11.06 5.34
N ARG A 134 9.16 10.17 6.32
CA ARG A 134 10.02 10.10 7.51
C ARG A 134 11.49 9.90 7.15
N ALA A 135 11.79 9.12 6.12
CA ALA A 135 13.14 8.74 5.74
C ALA A 135 13.77 9.65 4.66
N THR A 136 13.05 10.66 4.17
CA THR A 136 13.53 11.54 3.09
C THR A 136 14.47 12.65 3.60
N SER A 137 14.38 13.00 4.89
CA SER A 137 15.18 14.03 5.52
C SER A 137 15.44 13.73 7.00
N ALA A 138 16.70 13.74 7.41
CA ALA A 138 17.08 13.55 8.82
C ALA A 138 16.63 14.71 9.73
N LYS A 139 16.39 15.91 9.18
CA LYS A 139 16.03 17.11 9.95
C LYS A 139 14.52 17.33 10.02
N THR A 140 13.82 17.11 8.92
CA THR A 140 12.41 17.49 8.75
C THR A 140 11.48 16.32 8.48
N GLY A 141 12.01 15.11 8.27
CA GLY A 141 11.20 13.96 7.82
C GLY A 141 10.09 13.57 8.79
N LEU A 142 10.32 13.61 10.11
CA LEU A 142 9.28 13.26 11.08
C LEU A 142 8.13 14.28 11.07
N SER A 143 8.44 15.58 11.08
CA SER A 143 7.41 16.63 11.04
C SER A 143 6.65 16.62 9.71
N ASP A 144 7.33 16.35 8.61
CA ASP A 144 6.71 16.24 7.27
C ASP A 144 5.76 15.04 7.21
N ALA A 145 6.19 13.86 7.68
CA ALA A 145 5.35 12.67 7.76
C ALA A 145 4.08 12.89 8.62
N ILE A 146 4.21 13.56 9.77
CA ILE A 146 3.06 13.90 10.62
C ILE A 146 2.12 14.88 9.89
N SER A 147 2.67 15.87 9.18
CA SER A 147 1.86 16.85 8.46
C SER A 147 1.08 16.19 7.32
N ARG A 148 1.73 15.33 6.53
CA ARG A 148 1.11 14.53 5.47
C ARG A 148 0.01 13.60 5.97
N ALA A 149 0.21 12.98 7.13
CA ALA A 149 -0.79 12.09 7.73
C ALA A 149 -2.05 12.82 8.23
N ASN A 150 -1.99 14.14 8.42
CA ASN A 150 -3.11 14.96 8.91
C ASN A 150 -3.76 15.82 7.82
N LEU A 151 -3.30 15.70 6.56
CA LEU A 151 -3.83 16.45 5.42
C LEU A 151 -5.23 15.95 5.04
#